data_AF-A0AAW4J9H6-F1
#
_entry.id   AF-A0AAW4J9H6-F1
#
_cell.length_a   1.000
_cell.length_b   1.000
_cell.length_c   1.000
_cell.angle_alpha   90.00
_cell.angle_beta   90.00
_cell.angle_gamma   90.00
#
_symmetry.space_group_name_H-M   'P 1'
#
loop_
_entity.id
_entity.type
_entity.pdbx_description
1 polymer ?
#
loop_
_entity_poly.entity_id
_entity_poly.type
_entity_poly.pdbx_seq_one_letter_code
_entity_poly.pdbx_strand_id
1 'polypeptide(L)'
;MYTLFIGNKNYSTWSMRPWILLKQAGIDFHEHLIQFDSFEPDSQFKTEILKLNPTGKVPTLVDADITVWDSLAICEYVAEQHPEKKLLPQDQKLRARARCISAEMHSSFQNLRNLCPMNIEADLTHIGEQLWAEHEQLRAEVSRIDQIWSERPSEDSFLCGEFSIADAFYAPVVMRFVCFKLPVSASSQAYMQKILALPSVQQWIADAKQEQMFVPFDEPYRQNRDVYLRD
;
A
#
# COMPACT_ATOMS: atom_id res chain seq x y z
N MET A 1 -7.62 22.56 0.82
CA MET A 1 -6.28 21.94 0.74
C MET A 1 -6.32 20.70 1.59
N TYR A 2 -5.99 19.55 1.01
CA TYR A 2 -6.12 18.27 1.68
C TYR A 2 -5.20 18.15 2.90
N THR A 3 -5.71 17.53 3.96
CA THR A 3 -4.89 16.95 5.03
C THR A 3 -5.08 15.43 5.02
N LEU A 4 -4.00 14.68 4.81
CA LEU A 4 -4.01 13.23 4.83
C LEU A 4 -3.38 12.74 6.14
N PHE A 5 -4.22 12.14 6.99
CA PHE A 5 -3.80 11.47 8.20
C PHE A 5 -3.33 10.06 7.86
N ILE A 6 -2.09 9.73 8.23
CA ILE A 6 -1.44 8.45 7.96
C ILE A 6 -0.92 7.80 9.24
N GLY A 7 -0.69 6.49 9.18
CA GLY A 7 0.11 5.77 10.18
C GLY A 7 1.56 5.65 9.73
N ASN A 8 2.38 4.97 10.53
CA ASN A 8 3.80 4.73 10.26
C ASN A 8 4.04 4.20 8.85
N LYS A 9 4.93 4.84 8.09
CA LYS A 9 5.18 4.50 6.69
C LYS A 9 5.81 3.13 6.52
N ASN A 10 6.57 2.66 7.52
CA ASN A 10 7.14 1.32 7.50
C ASN A 10 6.06 0.21 7.56
N TYR A 11 4.91 0.46 8.22
CA TYR A 11 3.92 -0.56 8.58
C TYR A 11 2.54 -0.35 7.91
N SER A 12 2.09 0.90 7.76
CA SER A 12 0.74 1.24 7.32
C SER A 12 0.56 1.10 5.81
N THR A 13 0.19 -0.11 5.38
CA THR A 13 -0.10 -0.35 3.96
C THR A 13 -1.24 0.53 3.46
N TRP A 14 -2.27 0.74 4.27
CA TRP A 14 -3.46 1.48 3.86
C TRP A 14 -3.17 2.94 3.63
N SER A 15 -2.29 3.54 4.43
CA SER A 15 -1.86 4.93 4.26
C SER A 15 -1.01 5.15 3.01
N MET A 16 -0.17 4.17 2.66
CA MET A 16 0.69 4.24 1.46
C MET A 16 -0.11 4.46 0.17
N ARG A 17 -1.31 3.89 0.07
CA ARG A 17 -2.16 3.90 -1.14
C ARG A 17 -2.56 5.32 -1.58
N PRO A 18 -3.36 6.08 -0.81
CA PRO A 18 -3.73 7.44 -1.21
C PRO A 18 -2.52 8.39 -1.19
N TRP A 19 -1.52 8.16 -0.34
CA TRP A 19 -0.33 9.00 -0.30
C TRP A 19 0.46 8.95 -1.61
N ILE A 20 0.73 7.74 -2.12
CA ILE A 20 1.42 7.56 -3.40
C ILE A 20 0.60 8.15 -4.54
N LEU A 21 -0.72 7.91 -4.55
CA LEU A 21 -1.60 8.46 -5.58
C LEU A 21 -1.50 9.99 -5.65
N LEU A 22 -1.66 10.67 -4.51
CA LEU A 22 -1.58 12.13 -4.41
C LEU A 22 -0.20 12.65 -4.83
N LYS A 23 0.88 12.06 -4.30
CA LYS A 23 2.25 12.49 -4.64
C LYS A 23 2.58 12.27 -6.11
N GLN A 24 2.26 11.09 -6.65
CA GLN A 24 2.54 10.76 -8.04
C GLN A 24 1.75 11.63 -9.02
N ALA A 25 0.53 12.02 -8.65
CA ALA A 25 -0.31 12.91 -9.42
C ALA A 25 0.09 14.40 -9.30
N GLY A 26 1.03 14.75 -8.42
CA GLY A 26 1.37 16.14 -8.11
C GLY A 26 0.16 16.91 -7.58
N ILE A 27 -0.56 16.31 -6.63
CA ILE A 27 -1.65 16.94 -5.88
C ILE A 27 -1.10 17.31 -4.51
N ASP A 28 -1.21 18.58 -4.13
CA ASP A 28 -0.69 19.07 -2.87
C ASP A 28 -1.58 18.65 -1.70
N PHE A 29 -0.94 18.22 -0.61
CA PHE A 29 -1.61 17.88 0.64
C PHE A 29 -0.65 18.06 1.82
N HIS A 30 -1.22 18.35 2.98
CA HIS A 30 -0.54 18.26 4.26
C HIS A 30 -0.59 16.82 4.77
N GLU A 31 0.58 16.24 5.03
CA GLU A 31 0.68 14.95 5.70
C GLU A 31 0.61 15.14 7.22
N HIS A 32 -0.18 14.32 7.90
CA HIS A 32 -0.22 14.26 9.37
C HIS A 32 -0.04 12.82 9.83
N LEU A 33 1.10 12.53 10.47
CA LEU A 33 1.39 11.21 11.02
C LEU A 33 0.74 11.04 12.39
N ILE A 34 -0.07 9.99 12.55
CA ILE A 34 -0.53 9.49 13.85
C ILE A 34 0.20 8.16 14.10
N GLN A 35 1.19 8.21 15.00
CA GLN A 35 2.05 7.06 15.30
C GLN A 35 1.27 5.91 15.94
N PHE A 36 1.66 4.69 15.61
CA PHE A 36 1.09 3.46 16.17
C PHE A 36 1.75 3.14 17.52
N ASP A 37 1.07 3.47 18.62
CA ASP A 37 1.48 3.07 19.99
C ASP A 37 0.78 1.78 20.44
N SER A 38 -0.48 1.59 20.07
CA SER A 38 -1.27 0.37 20.25
C SER A 38 -2.55 0.44 19.41
N PHE A 39 -3.17 -0.71 19.11
CA PHE A 39 -4.50 -0.79 18.50
C PHE A 39 -5.64 -1.04 19.49
N GLU A 40 -5.34 -1.13 20.79
CA GLU A 40 -6.32 -1.20 21.87
C GLU A 40 -7.16 0.10 21.96
N PRO A 41 -8.44 0.03 22.40
CA PRO A 41 -9.35 1.17 22.34
C PRO A 41 -8.89 2.44 23.09
N ASP A 42 -8.07 2.31 24.12
CA ASP A 42 -7.57 3.39 24.98
C ASP A 42 -6.19 3.94 24.57
N SER A 43 -5.62 3.46 23.45
CA SER A 43 -4.34 3.95 22.95
C SER A 43 -4.39 5.41 22.50
N GLN A 44 -3.22 6.06 22.44
CA GLN A 44 -3.12 7.43 21.90
C GLN A 44 -3.51 7.44 20.42
N PHE A 45 -3.05 6.45 19.65
CA PHE A 45 -3.44 6.28 18.26
C PHE A 45 -4.97 6.27 18.10
N LYS A 46 -5.67 5.40 18.86
CA LYS A 46 -7.13 5.30 18.80
C LYS A 46 -7.83 6.58 19.23
N THR A 47 -7.35 7.19 20.31
CA THR A 47 -7.89 8.45 20.83
C THR A 47 -7.83 9.57 19.80
N GLU A 48 -6.74 9.70 19.05
CA GLU A 48 -6.61 10.74 18.01
C GLU A 48 -7.45 10.44 16.77
N ILE A 49 -7.36 9.23 16.21
CA ILE A 49 -8.03 8.91 14.94
C ILE A 49 -9.56 8.83 15.07
N LEU A 50 -10.09 8.46 16.24
CA LEU A 50 -11.54 8.44 16.51
C LEU A 50 -12.17 9.84 16.56
N LYS A 51 -11.37 10.90 16.76
CA LYS A 51 -11.86 12.29 16.60
C LYS A 51 -12.16 12.63 15.15
N LEU A 52 -11.56 11.91 14.20
CA LEU A 52 -11.64 12.19 12.77
C LEU A 52 -12.64 11.27 12.06
N ASN A 53 -12.62 9.96 12.33
CA ASN A 53 -13.51 9.01 11.68
C ASN A 53 -14.02 7.91 12.61
N PRO A 54 -15.24 7.39 12.38
CA PRO A 54 -15.87 6.42 13.27
C PRO A 54 -15.24 5.02 13.22
N THR A 55 -14.41 4.72 12.21
CA THR A 55 -13.77 3.40 12.10
C THR A 55 -12.52 3.27 12.96
N GLY A 56 -11.98 4.39 13.44
CA GLY A 56 -10.78 4.44 14.25
C GLY A 56 -9.54 3.91 13.52
N LYS A 57 -9.44 4.15 12.21
CA LYS A 57 -8.37 3.67 11.33
C LYS A 57 -7.83 4.77 10.44
N VAL A 58 -6.56 4.67 10.08
CA VAL A 58 -5.91 5.43 9.01
C VAL A 58 -5.94 4.62 7.70
N PRO A 59 -5.89 5.27 6.52
CA PRO A 59 -5.83 6.72 6.30
C PRO A 59 -7.18 7.43 6.51
N THR A 60 -7.11 8.74 6.68
CA THR A 60 -8.26 9.65 6.62
C THR A 60 -7.87 10.91 5.88
N LEU A 61 -8.66 11.32 4.90
CA LEU A 61 -8.49 12.57 4.18
C LEU A 61 -9.51 13.58 4.69
N VAL A 62 -9.04 14.77 5.07
CA VAL A 62 -9.90 15.92 5.37
C VAL A 62 -9.74 16.94 4.25
N ASP A 63 -10.85 17.31 3.62
CA ASP A 63 -10.94 18.43 2.68
C ASP A 63 -12.03 19.40 3.13
N ALA A 64 -11.61 20.54 3.69
CA ALA A 64 -12.51 21.52 4.30
C ALA A 64 -13.46 20.85 5.32
N ASP A 65 -14.76 20.80 5.03
CA ASP A 65 -15.81 20.21 5.85
C ASP A 65 -16.07 18.72 5.56
N ILE A 66 -15.44 18.16 4.52
CA ILE A 66 -15.60 16.76 4.13
C ILE A 66 -14.48 15.93 4.75
N THR A 67 -14.86 14.85 5.44
CA THR A 67 -13.92 13.83 5.93
C THR A 67 -14.20 12.50 5.24
N VAL A 68 -13.21 11.97 4.54
CA VAL A 68 -13.26 10.70 3.82
C VAL A 68 -12.32 9.71 4.50
N TRP A 69 -12.89 8.63 5.04
CA TRP A 69 -12.14 7.46 5.52
C TRP A 69 -12.26 6.32 4.51
N ASP A 70 -11.43 5.29 4.68
CA ASP A 70 -11.19 4.21 3.71
C ASP A 70 -10.28 4.60 2.53
N SER A 71 -9.19 3.85 2.35
CA SER A 71 -8.18 4.15 1.32
C SER A 71 -8.74 4.15 -0.11
N LEU A 72 -9.73 3.32 -0.44
CA LEU A 72 -10.28 3.24 -1.79
C LEU A 72 -11.25 4.39 -2.03
N ALA A 73 -12.09 4.69 -1.03
CA ALA A 73 -12.98 5.84 -1.06
C ALA A 73 -12.20 7.15 -1.18
N ILE A 74 -11.10 7.32 -0.43
CA ILE A 74 -10.20 8.48 -0.56
C ILE A 74 -9.65 8.59 -1.99
N CYS A 75 -9.16 7.49 -2.57
CA CYS A 75 -8.60 7.52 -3.92
C CYS A 75 -9.66 7.86 -4.99
N GLU A 76 -10.87 7.29 -4.92
CA GLU A 76 -11.97 7.62 -5.85
C GLU A 76 -12.44 9.06 -5.64
N TYR A 77 -12.58 9.54 -4.40
CA TYR A 77 -12.91 10.94 -4.11
C TYR A 77 -11.91 11.91 -4.73
N VAL A 78 -10.61 11.68 -4.56
CA VAL A 78 -9.56 12.50 -5.17
C VAL A 78 -9.63 12.43 -6.70
N ALA A 79 -9.94 11.25 -7.28
CA ALA A 79 -10.13 11.12 -8.72
C ALA A 79 -11.33 11.91 -9.26
N GLU A 80 -12.41 12.02 -8.47
CA GLU A 80 -13.57 12.85 -8.80
C GLU A 80 -13.26 14.35 -8.70
N GLN A 81 -12.49 14.77 -7.69
CA GLN A 81 -12.10 16.18 -7.52
C GLN A 81 -11.05 16.64 -8.55
N HIS A 82 -10.26 15.70 -9.09
CA HIS A 82 -9.18 15.98 -10.05
C HIS A 82 -9.31 15.19 -11.36
N PRO A 83 -10.39 15.40 -12.14
CA PRO A 83 -10.61 14.68 -13.39
C PRO A 83 -9.48 14.91 -14.41
N GLU A 84 -8.81 16.06 -14.35
CA GLU A 84 -7.67 16.43 -15.20
C GLU A 84 -6.44 15.54 -14.96
N LYS A 85 -6.30 14.97 -13.76
CA LYS A 85 -5.18 14.11 -13.37
C LYS A 85 -5.33 12.67 -13.88
N LYS A 86 -6.52 12.30 -14.38
CA LYS A 86 -6.80 10.97 -14.98
C LYS A 86 -6.37 9.80 -14.08
N LEU A 87 -6.67 9.90 -12.79
CA LEU A 87 -6.31 8.89 -11.78
C LEU A 87 -7.00 7.53 -12.01
N LEU A 88 -8.01 7.51 -12.88
CA LEU A 88 -8.56 6.32 -13.49
C LEU A 88 -8.41 6.39 -15.02
N PRO A 89 -8.25 5.24 -15.70
CA PRO A 89 -8.18 5.19 -17.15
C PRO A 89 -9.40 5.83 -17.81
N GLN A 90 -9.18 6.52 -18.93
CA GLN A 90 -10.27 7.10 -19.74
C GLN A 90 -10.97 6.04 -20.60
N ASP A 91 -10.22 5.03 -21.05
CA ASP A 91 -10.81 3.85 -21.70
C ASP A 91 -11.73 3.08 -20.73
N GLN A 92 -12.92 2.73 -21.20
CA GLN A 92 -13.94 2.11 -20.37
C GLN A 92 -13.53 0.72 -19.86
N LYS A 93 -12.87 -0.09 -20.70
CA LYS A 93 -12.48 -1.46 -20.33
C LYS A 93 -11.35 -1.44 -19.31
N LEU A 94 -10.35 -0.59 -19.53
CA LEU A 94 -9.23 -0.42 -18.60
C LEU A 94 -9.71 0.18 -17.27
N ARG A 95 -10.66 1.11 -17.29
CA ARG A 95 -11.25 1.66 -16.06
C ARG A 95 -12.04 0.62 -15.28
N ALA A 96 -12.83 -0.20 -15.97
CA ALA A 96 -13.55 -1.31 -15.34
C ALA A 96 -12.56 -2.29 -14.71
N ARG A 97 -11.50 -2.67 -15.43
CA ARG A 97 -10.42 -3.51 -14.89
C ARG A 97 -9.78 -2.89 -13.66
N ALA A 98 -9.39 -1.62 -13.72
CA ALA A 98 -8.75 -0.89 -12.61
C ALA A 98 -9.60 -0.95 -11.34
N ARG A 99 -10.91 -0.74 -11.45
CA ARG A 99 -11.84 -0.85 -10.32
C ARG A 99 -11.93 -2.28 -9.79
N CYS A 100 -12.06 -3.28 -10.67
CA CYS A 100 -12.11 -4.68 -10.25
C CYS A 100 -10.88 -5.08 -9.45
N ILE A 101 -9.68 -4.82 -9.96
CA ILE A 101 -8.44 -5.28 -9.30
C ILE A 101 -8.10 -4.45 -8.05
N SER A 102 -8.54 -3.18 -7.99
CA SER A 102 -8.41 -2.35 -6.79
C SER A 102 -9.35 -2.84 -5.69
N ALA A 103 -10.61 -3.14 -6.04
CA ALA A 103 -11.59 -3.71 -5.12
C ALA A 103 -11.18 -5.12 -4.65
N GLU A 104 -10.72 -5.99 -5.56
CA GLU A 104 -10.18 -7.31 -5.25
C GLU A 104 -9.01 -7.20 -4.27
N MET A 105 -8.06 -6.29 -4.53
CA MET A 105 -6.98 -6.04 -3.57
C MET A 105 -7.53 -5.51 -2.25
N HIS A 106 -8.49 -4.60 -2.26
CA HIS A 106 -9.05 -3.98 -1.05
C HIS A 106 -9.75 -5.01 -0.13
N SER A 107 -10.50 -5.97 -0.68
CA SER A 107 -11.30 -6.93 0.10
C SER A 107 -10.70 -8.32 0.26
N SER A 108 -9.64 -8.67 -0.47
CA SER A 108 -9.12 -10.04 -0.55
C SER A 108 -7.63 -10.15 -0.15
N PHE A 109 -7.04 -11.32 -0.41
CA PHE A 109 -5.64 -11.68 -0.15
C PHE A 109 -5.26 -11.70 1.32
N GLN A 110 -6.11 -12.33 2.15
CA GLN A 110 -5.93 -12.33 3.60
C GLN A 110 -4.72 -13.15 4.03
N ASN A 111 -4.39 -14.24 3.32
CA ASN A 111 -3.21 -15.04 3.66
C ASN A 111 -1.93 -14.25 3.43
N LEU A 112 -1.78 -13.59 2.28
CA LEU A 112 -0.67 -12.68 2.02
C LEU A 112 -0.62 -11.55 3.06
N ARG A 113 -1.76 -10.93 3.38
CA ARG A 113 -1.83 -9.80 4.32
C ARG A 113 -1.39 -10.19 5.74
N ASN A 114 -1.78 -11.38 6.19
CA ASN A 114 -1.51 -11.84 7.55
C ASN A 114 -0.12 -12.47 7.68
N LEU A 115 0.29 -13.28 6.68
CA LEU A 115 1.58 -13.98 6.71
C LEU A 115 2.73 -13.09 6.25
N CYS A 116 2.47 -12.14 5.35
CA CYS A 116 3.48 -11.23 4.80
C CYS A 116 3.03 -9.77 4.97
N PRO A 117 2.95 -9.24 6.21
CA PRO A 117 2.64 -7.83 6.41
C PRO A 117 3.71 -6.94 5.77
N MET A 118 3.42 -5.66 5.57
CA MET A 118 4.43 -4.76 5.01
C MET A 118 5.42 -4.37 6.09
N ASN A 119 6.71 -4.50 5.78
CA ASN A 119 7.81 -3.93 6.52
C ASN A 119 8.86 -3.51 5.47
N ILE A 120 9.06 -2.20 5.32
CA ILE A 120 9.93 -1.64 4.27
C ILE A 120 11.40 -1.83 4.64
N GLU A 121 11.73 -1.71 5.92
CA GLU A 121 13.09 -1.80 6.44
C GLU A 121 13.59 -3.23 6.57
N ALA A 122 12.72 -4.24 6.59
CA ALA A 122 13.11 -5.62 6.84
C ALA A 122 13.44 -6.42 5.56
N ASP A 123 14.44 -7.30 5.68
CA ASP A 123 14.71 -8.41 4.77
C ASP A 123 14.27 -9.74 5.43
N LEU A 124 13.09 -10.20 5.06
CA LEU A 124 12.47 -11.42 5.56
C LEU A 124 12.52 -12.54 4.52
N THR A 125 13.54 -12.57 3.66
CA THR A 125 13.70 -13.59 2.62
C THR A 125 13.59 -15.02 3.17
N HIS A 126 14.30 -15.33 4.25
CA HIS A 126 14.26 -16.67 4.88
C HIS A 126 12.87 -17.05 5.42
N ILE A 127 12.13 -16.08 5.99
CA ILE A 127 10.74 -16.29 6.42
C ILE A 127 9.85 -16.52 5.20
N GLY A 128 10.04 -15.74 4.13
CA GLY A 128 9.31 -15.92 2.88
C GLY A 128 9.49 -17.29 2.26
N GLU A 129 10.72 -17.83 2.27
CA GLU A 129 11.01 -19.20 1.81
C GLU A 129 10.27 -20.26 2.64
N GLN A 130 10.28 -20.12 3.97
CA GLN A 130 9.55 -21.02 4.87
C GLN A 130 8.04 -20.95 4.61
N LEU A 131 7.47 -19.74 4.61
CA LEU A 131 6.04 -19.53 4.39
C LEU A 131 5.61 -20.07 3.02
N TRP A 132 6.46 -19.89 2.00
CA TRP A 132 6.21 -20.39 0.66
C TRP A 132 6.16 -21.93 0.62
N ALA A 133 6.97 -22.63 1.41
CA ALA A 133 6.93 -24.08 1.50
C ALA A 133 5.66 -24.57 2.24
N GLU A 134 5.28 -23.90 3.31
CA GLU A 134 4.27 -24.38 4.26
C GLU A 134 2.82 -24.00 3.89
N HIS A 135 2.60 -22.88 3.19
CA HIS A 135 1.25 -22.33 2.98
C HIS A 135 0.78 -22.37 1.53
N GLU A 136 -0.04 -23.36 1.18
CA GLU A 136 -0.65 -23.47 -0.16
C GLU A 136 -1.52 -22.26 -0.53
N GLN A 137 -2.32 -21.75 0.42
CA GLN A 137 -3.20 -20.60 0.18
C GLN A 137 -2.41 -19.32 -0.11
N LEU A 138 -1.22 -19.14 0.50
CA LEU A 138 -0.31 -18.05 0.15
C LEU A 138 0.15 -18.17 -1.30
N ARG A 139 0.54 -19.38 -1.74
CA ARG A 139 0.95 -19.63 -3.13
C ARG A 139 -0.17 -19.33 -4.13
N ALA A 140 -1.40 -19.72 -3.82
CA ALA A 140 -2.57 -19.43 -4.65
C ALA A 140 -2.82 -17.92 -4.78
N GLU A 141 -2.78 -17.18 -3.67
CA GLU A 141 -2.94 -15.73 -3.66
C GLU A 141 -1.81 -14.99 -4.41
N VAL A 142 -0.56 -15.42 -4.22
CA VAL A 142 0.60 -14.89 -4.96
C VAL A 142 0.47 -15.16 -6.46
N SER A 143 0.03 -16.36 -6.86
CA SER A 143 -0.21 -16.69 -8.26
C SER A 143 -1.30 -15.81 -8.87
N ARG A 144 -2.37 -15.51 -8.13
CA ARG A 144 -3.42 -14.59 -8.59
C ARG A 144 -2.88 -13.16 -8.77
N ILE A 145 -2.04 -12.68 -7.86
CA ILE A 145 -1.41 -11.35 -7.98
C ILE A 145 -0.45 -11.30 -9.18
N ASP A 146 0.37 -12.34 -9.38
CA ASP A 146 1.26 -12.46 -10.53
C ASP A 146 0.48 -12.46 -11.86
N GLN A 147 -0.67 -13.13 -11.91
CA GLN A 147 -1.58 -13.07 -13.05
C GLN A 147 -2.09 -11.64 -13.28
N ILE A 148 -2.57 -10.95 -12.24
CA ILE A 148 -3.07 -9.57 -12.36
C ILE A 148 -1.99 -8.62 -12.92
N TRP A 149 -0.75 -8.78 -12.46
CA TRP A 149 0.38 -7.93 -12.88
C TRP A 149 0.90 -8.26 -14.28
N SER A 150 0.87 -9.52 -14.68
CA SER A 150 1.30 -9.97 -16.00
C SER A 150 0.27 -9.68 -17.11
N GLU A 151 -1.01 -9.54 -16.78
CA GLU A 151 -2.11 -9.17 -17.69
C GLU A 151 -2.21 -7.66 -18.01
N ARG A 152 -1.21 -6.86 -17.63
CA ARG A 152 -1.18 -5.43 -17.99
C ARG A 152 -1.11 -5.22 -19.51
N PRO A 153 -1.63 -4.10 -20.06
CA PRO A 153 -1.81 -3.93 -21.51
C PRO A 153 -0.55 -4.08 -22.37
N SER A 154 0.61 -3.71 -21.83
CA SER A 154 1.93 -3.93 -22.43
C SER A 154 2.99 -4.06 -21.34
N GLU A 155 4.15 -4.64 -21.68
CA GLU A 155 5.27 -4.75 -20.73
C GLU A 155 5.68 -3.40 -20.14
N ASP A 156 5.54 -2.33 -20.93
CA ASP A 156 5.88 -0.97 -20.57
C ASP A 156 4.80 -0.19 -19.81
N SER A 157 3.56 -0.67 -19.81
CA SER A 157 2.45 -0.05 -19.11
C SER A 157 2.45 -0.32 -17.60
N PHE A 158 1.65 0.47 -16.89
CA PHE A 158 1.13 0.13 -15.56
C PHE A 158 -0.09 -0.81 -15.69
N LEU A 159 -0.72 -1.20 -14.57
CA LEU A 159 -1.71 -2.29 -14.56
C LEU A 159 -2.90 -2.07 -15.50
N CYS A 160 -3.25 -0.81 -15.77
CA CYS A 160 -4.37 -0.44 -16.63
C CYS A 160 -4.00 0.68 -17.62
N GLY A 161 -2.76 0.71 -18.10
CA GLY A 161 -2.25 1.73 -19.03
C GLY A 161 -1.29 2.69 -18.34
N GLU A 162 -1.70 3.95 -18.17
CA GLU A 162 -0.97 4.91 -17.35
C GLU A 162 -1.12 4.61 -15.84
N PHE A 163 -0.26 5.20 -15.01
CA PHE A 163 -0.35 5.06 -13.55
C PHE A 163 -1.74 5.49 -13.05
N SER A 164 -2.36 4.65 -12.22
CA SER A 164 -3.73 4.85 -11.74
C SER A 164 -3.92 4.42 -10.29
N ILE A 165 -5.14 4.55 -9.76
CA ILE A 165 -5.54 4.02 -8.45
C ILE A 165 -5.12 2.55 -8.28
N ALA A 166 -5.23 1.74 -9.34
CA ALA A 166 -4.85 0.33 -9.28
C ALA A 166 -3.38 0.16 -8.86
N ASP A 167 -2.47 0.92 -9.46
CA ASP A 167 -1.05 0.85 -9.16
C ASP A 167 -0.74 1.32 -7.74
N ALA A 168 -1.40 2.39 -7.30
CA ALA A 168 -1.31 2.86 -5.91
C ALA A 168 -1.76 1.77 -4.92
N PHE A 169 -2.77 0.96 -5.28
CA PHE A 169 -3.27 -0.15 -4.45
C PHE A 169 -2.32 -1.35 -4.37
N TYR A 170 -1.56 -1.60 -5.44
CA TYR A 170 -0.57 -2.66 -5.51
C TYR A 170 0.84 -2.24 -5.07
N ALA A 171 1.14 -0.94 -4.94
CA ALA A 171 2.42 -0.46 -4.42
C ALA A 171 2.83 -1.06 -3.05
N PRO A 172 1.98 -1.09 -2.01
CA PRO A 172 2.33 -1.77 -0.75
C PRO A 172 2.44 -3.29 -0.91
N VAL A 173 1.80 -3.88 -1.94
CA VAL A 173 1.92 -5.31 -2.24
C VAL A 173 3.32 -5.58 -2.81
N VAL A 174 3.83 -4.73 -3.69
CA VAL A 174 5.22 -4.80 -4.16
C VAL A 174 6.20 -4.77 -2.98
N MET A 175 5.96 -3.93 -1.96
CA MET A 175 6.83 -3.89 -0.78
C MET A 175 6.87 -5.23 -0.04
N ARG A 176 5.73 -5.93 0.09
CA ARG A 176 5.67 -7.29 0.68
C ARG A 176 6.48 -8.29 -0.13
N PHE A 177 6.31 -8.28 -1.44
CA PHE A 177 7.03 -9.20 -2.32
C PHE A 177 8.55 -8.96 -2.27
N VAL A 178 8.96 -7.70 -2.11
CA VAL A 178 10.37 -7.35 -1.91
C VAL A 178 10.86 -7.78 -0.53
N CYS A 179 10.10 -7.52 0.55
CA CYS A 179 10.42 -7.91 1.93
C CYS A 179 10.59 -9.43 2.11
N PHE A 180 9.66 -10.21 1.57
CA PHE A 180 9.61 -11.67 1.73
C PHE A 180 10.19 -12.44 0.54
N LYS A 181 10.73 -11.75 -0.46
CA LYS A 181 11.29 -12.36 -1.69
C LYS A 181 10.34 -13.40 -2.34
N LEU A 182 9.04 -13.10 -2.38
CA LEU A 182 8.05 -14.02 -2.94
C LEU A 182 8.25 -14.19 -4.46
N PRO A 183 8.11 -15.42 -5.01
CA PRO A 183 8.39 -15.69 -6.41
C PRO A 183 7.31 -15.09 -7.34
N VAL A 184 7.75 -14.52 -8.46
CA VAL A 184 6.89 -13.94 -9.51
C VAL A 184 7.46 -14.24 -10.90
N SER A 185 6.61 -14.11 -11.93
CA SER A 185 7.05 -14.17 -13.32
C SER A 185 7.98 -13.01 -13.68
N ALA A 186 8.75 -13.17 -14.78
CA ALA A 186 9.60 -12.10 -15.30
C ALA A 186 8.80 -10.83 -15.67
N SER A 187 7.59 -11.01 -16.22
CA SER A 187 6.69 -9.89 -16.54
C SER A 187 6.32 -9.11 -15.28
N SER A 188 5.93 -9.79 -14.20
CA SER A 188 5.60 -9.16 -12.92
C SER A 188 6.81 -8.54 -12.24
N GLN A 189 7.99 -9.15 -12.35
CA GLN A 189 9.24 -8.56 -11.85
C GLN A 189 9.52 -7.21 -12.51
N ALA A 190 9.26 -7.06 -13.81
CA ALA A 190 9.39 -5.78 -14.51
C ALA A 190 8.35 -4.74 -14.03
N TYR A 191 7.11 -5.16 -13.74
CA TYR A 191 6.11 -4.28 -13.13
C TYR A 191 6.54 -3.81 -11.73
N MET A 192 7.01 -4.71 -10.88
CA MET A 192 7.53 -4.37 -9.56
C MET A 192 8.67 -3.34 -9.65
N GLN A 193 9.59 -3.50 -10.60
CA GLN A 193 10.66 -2.54 -10.85
C GLN A 193 10.13 -1.16 -11.27
N LYS A 194 9.11 -1.10 -12.13
CA LYS A 194 8.45 0.18 -12.49
C LYS A 194 7.86 0.87 -11.26
N ILE A 195 7.18 0.14 -10.38
CA ILE A 195 6.63 0.69 -9.14
C ILE A 195 7.73 1.18 -8.21
N LEU A 196 8.78 0.38 -8.00
CA LEU A 196 9.93 0.76 -7.15
C LEU A 196 10.70 1.99 -7.68
N ALA A 197 10.63 2.25 -8.98
CA ALA A 197 11.25 3.40 -9.63
C ALA A 197 10.40 4.68 -9.56
N LEU A 198 9.15 4.61 -9.08
CA LEU A 198 8.32 5.81 -8.94
C LEU A 198 8.91 6.76 -7.88
N PRO A 199 9.05 8.07 -8.17
CA PRO A 199 9.57 9.03 -7.19
C PRO A 199 8.77 9.06 -5.89
N SER A 200 7.44 8.90 -5.98
CA SER A 200 6.56 8.78 -4.82
C SER A 200 6.89 7.55 -3.97
N VAL A 201 7.06 6.37 -4.58
CA VAL A 201 7.44 5.13 -3.86
C VAL A 201 8.81 5.28 -3.22
N GLN A 202 9.80 5.83 -3.94
CA GLN A 202 11.14 6.06 -3.41
C GLN A 202 11.12 7.01 -2.21
N GLN A 203 10.33 8.09 -2.28
CA GLN A 203 10.17 9.01 -1.16
C GLN A 203 9.52 8.32 0.04
N TRP A 204 8.46 7.53 -0.16
CA TRP A 204 7.82 6.77 0.92
C TRP A 204 8.80 5.80 1.60
N ILE A 205 9.61 5.09 0.81
CA ILE A 205 10.65 4.18 1.33
C ILE A 205 11.70 4.95 2.14
N ALA A 206 12.17 6.09 1.63
CA ALA A 206 13.14 6.93 2.32
C ALA A 206 12.60 7.46 3.65
N ASP A 207 11.37 7.97 3.65
CA ASP A 207 10.71 8.46 4.86
C ASP A 207 10.50 7.32 5.88
N ALA A 208 10.05 6.15 5.41
CA ALA A 208 9.89 4.97 6.27
C ALA A 208 11.21 4.55 6.93
N LYS A 209 12.33 4.59 6.19
CA LYS A 209 13.67 4.32 6.73
C LYS A 209 14.13 5.38 7.74
N GLN A 210 13.64 6.62 7.61
CA GLN A 210 13.97 7.72 8.53
C GLN A 210 13.13 7.72 9.81
N GLU A 211 11.96 7.07 9.82
CA GLU A 211 11.10 6.99 11.01
C GLU A 211 11.83 6.34 12.20
N GLN A 212 12.73 5.38 11.93
CA GLN A 212 13.47 4.61 12.94
C GLN A 212 12.60 4.06 14.07
N MET A 213 11.31 3.84 13.80
CA MET A 213 10.33 3.39 14.77
C MET A 213 10.13 1.88 14.65
N PHE A 214 10.10 1.22 15.80
CA PHE A 214 9.73 -0.19 15.92
C PHE A 214 8.36 -0.28 16.55
N VAL A 215 7.44 -1.04 15.95
CA VAL A 215 6.06 -1.23 16.45
C VAL A 215 5.91 -2.70 16.87
N PRO A 216 6.25 -3.07 18.12
CA PRO A 216 6.40 -4.48 18.51
C PRO A 216 5.15 -5.34 18.32
N PHE A 217 3.97 -4.76 18.54
CA PHE A 217 2.70 -5.50 18.43
C PHE A 217 2.30 -5.80 16.97
N ASP A 218 2.94 -5.14 16.00
CA ASP A 218 2.70 -5.32 14.56
C ASP A 218 3.88 -6.05 13.87
N GLU A 219 4.82 -6.61 14.65
CA GLU A 219 6.03 -7.30 14.19
C GLU A 219 5.95 -8.82 14.45
N PRO A 220 5.43 -9.63 13.51
CA PRO A 220 5.27 -11.07 13.74
C PRO A 220 6.57 -11.88 13.69
N TYR A 221 7.63 -11.34 13.08
CA TYR A 221 8.88 -12.09 12.81
C TYR A 221 10.14 -11.47 13.40
N ARG A 222 10.06 -10.22 13.90
CA ARG A 222 11.22 -9.48 14.41
C ARG A 222 11.04 -9.20 15.88
N GLN A 223 12.10 -9.40 16.67
CA GLN A 223 12.09 -9.12 18.11
C GLN A 223 12.48 -7.67 18.42
N ASN A 224 13.26 -7.05 17.54
CA ASN A 224 13.65 -5.65 17.61
C ASN A 224 14.00 -5.14 16.21
N ARG A 225 14.20 -3.81 16.08
CA ARG A 225 14.48 -3.17 14.80
C ARG A 225 15.82 -3.56 14.20
N ASP A 226 16.81 -4.07 14.93
CA ASP A 226 18.13 -4.34 14.35
C ASP A 226 18.21 -5.73 13.69
N VAL A 227 17.27 -6.61 14.03
CA VAL A 227 17.19 -7.95 13.44
C VAL A 227 16.60 -7.86 12.04
N TYR A 228 17.26 -8.51 11.07
CA TYR A 228 16.84 -8.57 9.66
C TYR A 228 16.66 -7.21 8.99
N LEU A 229 17.43 -6.19 9.39
CA LEU A 229 17.45 -4.92 8.66
C LEU A 229 18.00 -5.13 7.25
N ARG A 230 17.32 -4.51 6.28
CA ARG A 230 17.79 -4.36 4.92
C ARG A 230 18.75 -3.18 4.86
N ASP A 231 19.88 -3.40 4.18
CA ASP A 231 20.85 -2.35 3.84
C ASP A 231 20.21 -1.14 3.10
#